data_AF-D1P8G2-F1
#
_entry.id   AF-D1P8G2-F1
#
_cell.length_a   1.000
_cell.length_b   1.000
_cell.length_c   1.000
_cell.angle_alpha   90.00
_cell.angle_beta   90.00
_cell.angle_gamma   90.00
#
_symmetry.space_group_name_H-M   'P 1'
#
loop_
_entity.id
_entity.type
_entity.pdbx_description
1 polymer ?
#
loop_
_entity_poly.entity_id
_entity_poly.type
_entity_poly.pdbx_seq_one_letter_code
_entity_poly.pdbx_strand_id
1 'polypeptide(L)'
;IFSNEHSEPTDSLTADHRTYSDGAVIEYEPATGALKATGITTAHIEASEQVSAETQVVIVNAAQQIKLNTPTVICSDNLTCATLNVTKGGEMTGDITHKGGKFSSNGVVVDDHSHGGVQRGG
;
A
#
# COMPACT_ATOMS: atom_id res chain seq x y z
N ILE A 1 -15.53 36.06 13.29
CA ILE A 1 -14.61 37.19 13.57
C ILE A 1 -13.70 36.70 14.68
N PHE A 2 -12.39 36.65 14.44
CA PHE A 2 -11.42 36.21 15.45
C PHE A 2 -11.32 37.23 16.58
N SER A 3 -11.00 36.76 17.79
CA SER A 3 -10.93 37.58 19.01
C SER A 3 -9.89 36.99 19.97
N ASN A 4 -9.60 37.68 21.06
CA ASN A 4 -8.70 37.15 22.10
C ASN A 4 -9.25 35.86 22.76
N GLU A 5 -10.56 35.62 22.66
CA GLU A 5 -11.23 34.39 23.13
C GLU A 5 -11.33 33.33 22.02
N HIS A 6 -11.03 33.68 20.76
CA HIS A 6 -11.06 32.80 19.60
C HIS A 6 -9.92 33.17 18.63
N SER A 7 -8.72 32.67 18.96
CA SER A 7 -7.49 32.89 18.21
C SER A 7 -7.64 32.50 16.74
N GLU A 8 -6.78 33.07 15.90
CA GLU A 8 -6.70 32.67 14.50
C GLU A 8 -6.32 31.18 14.41
N PRO A 9 -6.89 30.42 13.45
CA PRO A 9 -6.66 28.97 13.36
C PRO A 9 -5.21 28.61 13.00
N THR A 10 -4.44 29.57 12.46
CA THR A 10 -3.06 29.39 12.04
C THR A 10 -2.28 30.69 12.19
N ASP A 11 -1.00 30.59 12.57
CA ASP A 11 -0.05 31.71 12.58
C ASP A 11 0.52 32.00 11.17
N SER A 12 0.17 31.18 10.17
CA SER A 12 0.61 31.37 8.78
C SER A 12 -0.22 32.44 8.07
N LEU A 13 0.47 33.43 7.50
CA LEU A 13 -0.16 34.53 6.76
C LEU A 13 -0.74 34.11 5.41
N THR A 14 -0.40 32.92 4.92
CA THR A 14 -0.74 32.46 3.56
C THR A 14 -1.38 31.08 3.48
N ALA A 15 -1.45 30.34 4.59
CA ALA A 15 -2.07 29.02 4.57
C ALA A 15 -3.60 29.11 4.35
N ASP A 16 -4.14 28.20 3.55
CA ASP A 16 -5.57 27.91 3.58
C ASP A 16 -5.79 26.84 4.66
N HIS A 17 -6.36 27.24 5.79
CA HIS A 17 -6.49 26.41 6.98
C HIS A 17 -7.93 26.38 7.47
N ARG A 18 -8.45 25.18 7.74
CA ARG A 18 -9.74 24.97 8.42
C ARG A 18 -9.61 23.97 9.57
N THR A 19 -9.88 24.45 10.78
CA THR A 19 -10.12 23.62 11.96
C THR A 19 -11.62 23.39 12.14
N TYR A 20 -12.01 22.13 12.38
CA TYR A 20 -13.39 21.71 12.65
C TYR A 20 -13.65 21.56 14.15
N SER A 21 -14.92 21.54 14.57
CA SER A 21 -15.30 21.51 16.00
C SER A 21 -14.91 20.23 16.73
N ASP A 22 -14.65 19.15 16.00
CA ASP A 22 -14.11 17.88 16.52
C ASP A 22 -12.57 17.87 16.59
N GLY A 23 -11.92 18.97 16.22
CA GLY A 23 -10.46 19.11 16.20
C GLY A 23 -9.79 18.60 14.92
N ALA A 24 -10.54 18.14 13.91
CA ALA A 24 -9.96 17.80 12.61
C ALA A 24 -9.44 19.07 11.91
N VAL A 25 -8.41 18.90 11.07
CA VAL A 25 -7.78 20.01 10.32
C VAL A 25 -7.58 19.61 8.86
N ILE A 26 -7.96 20.50 7.94
CA ILE A 26 -7.56 20.46 6.53
C ILE A 26 -6.78 21.74 6.22
N GLU A 27 -5.56 21.60 5.69
CA GLU A 27 -4.65 22.73 5.47
C GLU A 27 -3.80 22.57 4.20
N TYR A 28 -3.63 23.65 3.44
CA TYR A 28 -2.59 23.81 2.43
C TYR A 28 -1.63 24.96 2.80
N GLU A 29 -0.34 24.66 2.93
CA GLU A 29 0.74 25.63 3.24
C GLU A 29 1.62 25.90 2.00
N PRO A 30 1.52 27.08 1.36
CA PRO A 30 2.30 27.43 0.18
C PRO A 30 3.82 27.44 0.39
N ALA A 31 4.34 27.83 1.57
CA ALA A 31 5.78 27.90 1.80
C ALA A 31 6.47 26.53 1.70
N THR A 32 5.73 25.46 2.02
CA THR A 32 6.22 24.06 1.92
C THR A 32 5.55 23.27 0.80
N GLY A 33 4.50 23.80 0.18
CA GLY A 33 3.66 23.08 -0.79
C GLY A 33 2.93 21.88 -0.19
N ALA A 34 2.62 21.90 1.11
CA ALA A 34 2.10 20.74 1.82
C ALA A 34 0.58 20.81 1.99
N LEU A 35 -0.13 19.79 1.50
CA LEU A 35 -1.54 19.55 1.79
C LEU A 35 -1.67 18.49 2.90
N LYS A 36 -2.50 18.76 3.91
CA LYS A 36 -2.74 17.85 5.04
C LYS A 36 -4.24 17.73 5.35
N ALA A 37 -4.65 16.52 5.72
CA ALA A 37 -5.92 16.24 6.38
C ALA A 37 -5.63 15.37 7.61
N THR A 38 -5.90 15.90 8.81
CA THR A 38 -5.50 15.27 10.08
C THR A 38 -6.64 15.30 11.10
N GLY A 39 -6.59 14.41 12.10
CA GLY A 39 -7.63 14.30 13.13
C GLY A 39 -8.97 13.69 12.63
N ILE A 40 -9.07 13.33 11.36
CA ILE A 40 -10.27 12.72 10.77
C ILE A 40 -10.42 11.25 11.19
N THR A 41 -11.67 10.79 11.30
CA THR A 41 -11.98 9.37 11.57
C THR A 41 -12.04 8.56 10.27
N THR A 42 -12.61 9.11 9.21
CA THR A 42 -12.74 8.45 7.90
C THR A 42 -12.51 9.44 6.75
N ALA A 43 -12.01 8.94 5.62
CA ALA A 43 -11.99 9.63 4.34
C ALA A 43 -12.60 8.69 3.29
N HIS A 44 -13.54 9.20 2.49
CA HIS A 44 -14.17 8.44 1.41
C HIS A 44 -14.15 9.29 0.13
N ILE A 45 -13.67 8.70 -0.96
CA ILE A 45 -13.59 9.34 -2.28
C ILE A 45 -14.35 8.43 -3.24
N GLU A 46 -15.39 8.97 -3.86
CA GLU A 46 -16.19 8.29 -4.88
C GLU A 46 -16.09 9.09 -6.18
N ALA A 47 -15.74 8.40 -7.26
CA ALA A 47 -15.63 8.96 -8.61
C ALA A 47 -16.25 7.98 -9.60
N SER A 48 -16.93 8.48 -10.63
CA SER A 48 -17.61 7.64 -11.63
C SER A 48 -16.67 7.01 -12.65
N GLU A 49 -15.49 7.59 -12.85
CA GLU A 49 -14.55 7.18 -13.91
C GLU A 49 -13.16 6.84 -13.36
N GLN A 50 -12.49 7.80 -12.70
CA GLN A 50 -11.09 7.64 -12.30
C GLN A 50 -10.72 8.45 -11.06
N VAL A 51 -9.79 7.89 -10.28
CA VAL A 51 -8.96 8.61 -9.31
C VAL A 51 -7.50 8.36 -9.70
N SER A 52 -6.70 9.41 -9.87
CA SER A 52 -5.26 9.33 -10.19
C SER A 52 -4.42 10.03 -9.13
N ALA A 53 -3.19 9.54 -8.94
CA ALA A 53 -2.20 10.16 -8.07
C ALA A 53 -0.83 10.10 -8.77
N GLU A 54 -0.33 11.25 -9.19
CA GLU A 54 0.94 11.38 -9.91
C GLU A 54 1.97 12.08 -9.01
N THR A 55 2.99 11.34 -8.61
CA THR A 55 4.06 11.79 -7.72
C THR A 55 5.26 10.86 -7.86
N GLN A 56 6.41 11.25 -7.30
CA GLN A 56 7.60 10.39 -7.25
C GLN A 56 7.45 9.23 -6.25
N VAL A 57 6.74 9.45 -5.13
CA VAL A 57 6.61 8.46 -4.06
C VAL A 57 5.20 8.51 -3.45
N VAL A 58 4.56 7.35 -3.34
CA VAL A 58 3.32 7.14 -2.58
C VAL A 58 3.63 6.25 -1.37
N ILE A 59 3.23 6.67 -0.17
CA ILE A 59 3.43 5.93 1.08
C ILE A 59 2.09 5.66 1.72
N VAL A 60 1.79 4.39 2.03
CA VAL A 60 0.58 3.98 2.75
C VAL A 60 0.97 3.29 4.04
N ASN A 61 0.69 3.93 5.18
CA ASN A 61 0.90 3.38 6.51
C ASN A 61 -0.44 2.90 7.07
N ALA A 62 -0.69 1.58 7.05
CA ALA A 62 -1.91 0.98 7.57
C ALA A 62 -1.57 -0.09 8.60
N ALA A 63 -2.06 0.05 9.83
CA ALA A 63 -1.76 -0.86 10.94
C ALA A 63 -2.50 -2.21 10.87
N GLN A 64 -3.60 -2.29 10.12
CA GLN A 64 -4.43 -3.49 10.03
C GLN A 64 -4.31 -4.15 8.65
N GLN A 65 -4.73 -3.45 7.58
CA GLN A 65 -4.72 -3.99 6.22
C GLN A 65 -4.84 -2.89 5.16
N ILE A 66 -4.42 -3.22 3.94
CA ILE A 66 -4.79 -2.53 2.70
C ILE A 66 -5.60 -3.54 1.86
N LYS A 67 -6.84 -3.19 1.48
CA LYS A 67 -7.70 -4.06 0.67
C LYS A 67 -7.95 -3.43 -0.70
N LEU A 68 -7.50 -4.10 -1.76
CA LEU A 68 -7.76 -3.72 -3.15
C LEU A 68 -8.91 -4.59 -3.69
N ASN A 69 -10.13 -4.05 -3.68
CA ASN A 69 -11.30 -4.76 -4.20
C ASN A 69 -11.51 -4.43 -5.69
N THR A 70 -10.77 -5.12 -6.55
CA THR A 70 -10.78 -4.90 -7.99
C THR A 70 -10.56 -6.23 -8.73
N PRO A 71 -11.07 -6.41 -9.95
CA PRO A 71 -10.73 -7.57 -10.78
C PRO A 71 -9.23 -7.69 -11.08
N THR A 72 -8.53 -6.57 -11.24
CA THR A 72 -7.12 -6.54 -11.67
C THR A 72 -6.31 -5.51 -10.89
N VAL A 73 -5.14 -5.93 -10.42
CA VAL A 73 -4.08 -5.06 -9.89
C VAL A 73 -2.85 -5.25 -10.79
N ILE A 74 -2.30 -4.17 -11.34
CA ILE A 74 -1.16 -4.20 -12.25
C ILE A 74 0.00 -3.42 -11.61
N CYS A 75 1.14 -4.09 -11.44
CA CYS A 75 2.42 -3.44 -11.16
C CYS A 75 3.23 -3.45 -12.47
N SER A 76 3.72 -2.30 -12.92
CA SER A 76 4.47 -2.20 -14.19
C SER A 76 5.81 -2.92 -14.16
N ASP A 77 6.45 -2.91 -12.99
CA ASP A 77 7.80 -3.41 -12.78
C ASP A 77 7.82 -4.41 -11.60
N ASN A 78 8.55 -4.10 -10.53
CA ASN A 78 8.77 -5.02 -9.42
C ASN A 78 7.67 -4.98 -8.35
N LEU A 79 7.25 -6.15 -7.88
CA LEU A 79 6.45 -6.32 -6.66
C LEU A 79 7.32 -6.94 -5.57
N THR A 80 7.64 -6.17 -4.52
CA THR A 80 8.37 -6.68 -3.34
C THR A 80 7.39 -6.91 -2.19
N CYS A 81 7.42 -8.11 -1.60
CA CYS A 81 6.66 -8.44 -0.39
C CYS A 81 7.47 -9.40 0.50
N ALA A 82 7.21 -9.38 1.80
CA ALA A 82 7.88 -10.28 2.74
C ALA A 82 7.32 -11.72 2.65
N THR A 83 6.01 -11.86 2.42
CA THR A 83 5.31 -13.14 2.27
C THR A 83 4.27 -13.03 1.17
N LEU A 84 4.07 -14.10 0.40
CA LEU A 84 3.08 -14.17 -0.67
C LEU A 84 2.11 -15.32 -0.42
N ASN A 85 0.81 -15.06 -0.53
CA ASN A 85 -0.25 -16.07 -0.47
C ASN A 85 -1.11 -16.00 -1.74
N VAL A 86 -1.17 -17.09 -2.50
CA VAL A 86 -1.93 -17.21 -3.76
C VAL A 86 -3.06 -18.22 -3.56
N THR A 87 -4.30 -17.77 -3.60
CA THR A 87 -5.46 -18.58 -3.16
C THR A 87 -6.20 -19.29 -4.30
N LYS A 88 -5.98 -18.88 -5.56
CA LYS A 88 -6.72 -19.40 -6.73
C LYS A 88 -5.81 -19.73 -7.91
N GLY A 89 -4.55 -20.07 -7.63
CA GLY A 89 -3.54 -20.30 -8.65
C GLY A 89 -3.13 -19.01 -9.40
N GLY A 90 -2.36 -19.19 -10.46
CA GLY A 90 -1.82 -18.12 -11.29
C GLY A 90 -0.78 -18.67 -12.28
N GLU A 91 -0.19 -17.76 -13.05
CA GLU A 91 0.89 -18.05 -13.99
C GLU A 91 2.15 -17.27 -13.58
N MET A 92 3.32 -17.89 -13.75
CA MET A 92 4.62 -17.26 -13.58
C MET A 92 5.43 -17.49 -14.86
N THR A 93 6.04 -16.45 -15.40
CA THR A 93 6.88 -16.51 -16.60
C THR A 93 8.24 -15.87 -16.35
N GLY A 94 9.26 -16.32 -17.08
CA GLY A 94 10.66 -15.92 -16.86
C GLY A 94 11.37 -16.75 -15.79
N ASP A 95 12.61 -16.38 -15.49
CA ASP A 95 13.43 -17.08 -14.51
C ASP A 95 13.00 -16.74 -13.07
N ILE A 96 12.70 -17.78 -12.29
CA ILE A 96 12.34 -17.65 -10.86
C ILE A 96 13.45 -18.28 -10.02
N THR A 97 14.16 -17.44 -9.27
CA THR A 97 15.21 -17.89 -8.34
C THR A 97 14.66 -17.96 -6.92
N HIS A 98 14.45 -19.18 -6.41
CA HIS A 98 14.14 -19.44 -5.00
C HIS A 98 15.41 -19.82 -4.23
N LYS A 99 15.61 -19.22 -3.04
CA LYS A 99 16.73 -19.52 -2.14
C LYS A 99 16.34 -19.27 -0.69
N GLY A 100 17.07 -19.87 0.26
CA GLY A 100 16.90 -19.61 1.68
C GLY A 100 15.63 -20.23 2.29
N GLY A 101 15.23 -21.41 1.82
CA GLY A 101 14.03 -22.10 2.30
C GLY A 101 13.73 -23.37 1.49
N LYS A 102 12.52 -23.91 1.65
CA LYS A 102 12.00 -25.03 0.84
C LYS A 102 10.93 -24.51 -0.11
N PHE A 103 11.05 -24.86 -1.39
CA PHE A 103 9.94 -24.69 -2.34
C PHE A 103 9.27 -26.04 -2.53
N SER A 104 8.03 -26.19 -2.04
CA SER A 104 7.32 -27.46 -2.06
C SER A 104 5.95 -27.38 -2.72
N SER A 105 5.54 -28.44 -3.40
CA SER A 105 4.19 -28.64 -3.93
C SER A 105 3.66 -30.00 -3.49
N ASN A 106 2.50 -30.01 -2.82
CA ASN A 106 1.88 -31.24 -2.30
C ASN A 106 2.83 -32.14 -1.47
N GLY A 107 3.72 -31.52 -0.68
CA GLY A 107 4.70 -32.22 0.15
C GLY A 107 6.01 -32.61 -0.55
N VAL A 108 6.12 -32.42 -1.87
CA VAL A 108 7.36 -32.66 -2.63
C VAL A 108 8.20 -31.39 -2.64
N VAL A 109 9.42 -31.45 -2.12
CA VAL A 109 10.39 -30.34 -2.10
C VAL A 109 11.22 -30.37 -3.38
N VAL A 110 11.19 -29.30 -4.17
CA VAL A 110 11.74 -29.28 -5.54
C VAL A 110 13.23 -29.62 -5.58
N ASP A 111 14.03 -29.10 -4.66
CA ASP A 111 15.49 -29.28 -4.63
C ASP A 111 15.97 -30.50 -3.79
N ASP A 112 15.05 -31.23 -3.15
CA ASP A 112 15.36 -32.37 -2.26
C ASP A 112 14.41 -33.55 -2.50
N HIS A 113 13.88 -33.69 -3.72
CA HIS A 113 13.01 -34.81 -4.05
C HIS A 113 13.81 -36.04 -4.47
N SER A 114 13.27 -37.22 -4.17
CA SER A 114 13.84 -38.49 -4.57
C SER A 114 12.81 -39.30 -5.37
N HIS A 115 13.31 -40.16 -6.25
CA HIS A 115 12.48 -41.08 -7.02
C HIS A 115 12.68 -42.51 -6.50
N GLY A 116 11.57 -43.17 -6.17
CA GLY A 116 11.53 -44.62 -5.93
C GLY A 116 11.34 -45.40 -7.23
N GLY A 117 11.55 -46.72 -7.18
CA GLY A 117 11.22 -47.62 -8.30
C GLY A 117 12.19 -47.62 -9.48
N VAL A 118 13.34 -46.95 -9.36
CA VAL A 118 14.42 -47.00 -10.37
C VAL A 118 15.53 -47.95 -9.90
N GLN A 119 16.03 -48.81 -10.80
CA GLN A 119 17.21 -49.64 -10.52
C GLN A 119 18.42 -48.72 -10.41
N ARG A 120 19.03 -48.67 -9.22
CA ARG A 120 20.24 -47.88 -9.00
C ARG A 120 21.40 -48.54 -9.74
N GLY A 121 22.05 -47.80 -10.63
CA GLY A 121 23.28 -48.24 -11.28
C GLY A 121 24.43 -48.36 -10.27
N GLY A 122 25.36 -49.27 -10.57
CA GLY A 122 26.65 -49.41 -9.90
C GLY A 122 27.76 -48.77 -10.71
#